data_AF-A0A085BFJ0-F1
#
_entry.id   AF-A0A085BFJ0-F1
#
_cell.length_a   1.000
_cell.length_b   1.000
_cell.length_c   1.000
_cell.angle_alpha   90.00
_cell.angle_beta   90.00
_cell.angle_gamma   90.00
#
_symmetry.space_group_name_H-M   'P 1'
#
loop_
_entity.id
_entity.type
_entity.pdbx_description
1 polymer ?
#
loop_
_entity_poly.entity_id
_entity_poly.type
_entity_poly.pdbx_seq_one_letter_code
_entity_poly.pdbx_strand_id
1 'polypeptide(L)'
;MKKFYSPFCHRTVFFLLFMLTFVRGWGQVFSESMGTTATTGQAIATYTGFQNTGSLTFSGSAVMRNTSPSSGYTGASASINVSFESFDKDFIIDNINANSYTDLVLSFGLIKVNAASNTHFKISYSTTGSTGVFTDIPVY
;
A
#
# COMPACT_ATOMS: atom_id res chain seq x y z
N MET A 1 33.26 49.93 33.75
CA MET A 1 33.37 48.68 32.95
C MET A 1 32.06 48.47 32.21
N LYS A 2 32.02 48.64 30.88
CA LYS A 2 30.81 48.42 30.07
C LYS A 2 30.92 47.04 29.40
N LYS A 3 30.05 46.10 29.74
CA LYS A 3 30.02 44.76 29.14
C LYS A 3 29.34 44.83 27.78
N PHE A 4 30.07 44.53 26.72
CA PHE A 4 29.55 44.40 25.36
C PHE A 4 28.91 43.00 25.20
N TYR A 5 27.59 42.94 25.11
CA TYR A 5 26.90 41.74 24.62
C TYR A 5 26.78 41.85 23.10
N SER A 6 27.40 40.92 22.36
CA SER A 6 27.28 40.89 20.91
C SER A 6 25.94 40.24 20.50
N PRO A 7 25.17 40.84 19.57
CA PRO A 7 23.86 40.32 19.14
C PRO A 7 23.96 39.10 18.21
N PHE A 8 25.17 38.58 18.01
CA PHE A 8 25.46 37.52 17.03
C PHE A 8 24.90 36.15 17.44
N CYS A 9 24.68 35.91 18.74
CA CYS A 9 24.23 34.61 19.25
C CYS A 9 22.71 34.36 19.06
N HIS A 10 21.87 35.39 19.10
CA HIS A 10 20.40 35.20 19.01
C HIS A 10 19.89 34.96 17.57
N ARG A 11 20.55 35.53 16.56
CA ARG A 11 20.12 35.41 15.15
C ARG A 11 20.41 34.03 14.55
N THR A 12 21.49 33.38 14.99
CA THR A 12 21.87 32.04 14.52
C THR A 12 21.00 30.95 15.15
N VAL A 13 20.60 31.11 16.42
CA VAL A 13 19.73 30.15 17.13
C VAL A 13 18.31 30.16 16.55
N PHE A 14 17.78 31.32 16.15
CA PHE A 14 16.46 31.40 15.50
C PHE A 14 16.44 30.78 14.09
N PHE A 15 17.55 30.89 13.34
CA PHE A 15 17.68 30.31 12.00
C PHE A 15 17.81 28.77 12.04
N LEU A 16 18.47 28.23 13.08
CA LEU A 16 18.52 26.78 13.34
C LEU A 16 17.18 26.22 13.80
N LEU A 17 16.39 26.97 14.59
CA LEU A 17 15.06 26.55 15.04
C LEU A 17 14.02 26.53 13.91
N PHE A 18 14.22 27.36 12.86
CA PHE A 18 13.35 27.40 11.67
C PHE A 18 13.64 26.27 10.66
N MET A 19 14.84 25.66 10.69
CA MET A 19 15.17 24.50 9.84
C MET A 19 14.66 23.16 10.40
N LEU A 20 14.07 23.16 11.60
CA LEU A 20 13.40 22.01 12.21
C LEU A 20 11.91 21.90 11.80
N THR A 21 11.37 22.83 11.02
CA THR A 21 9.96 22.77 10.62
C THR A 21 9.77 21.93 9.36
N PHE A 22 9.38 20.68 9.60
CA PHE A 22 8.55 19.81 8.75
C PHE A 22 8.89 19.77 7.25
N VAL A 23 9.77 18.83 6.89
CA VAL A 23 9.63 18.14 5.60
C VAL A 23 8.47 17.15 5.78
N ARG A 24 7.23 17.55 5.46
CA ARG A 24 6.18 16.56 5.16
C ARG A 24 6.50 16.03 3.77
N GLY A 25 7.32 14.97 3.72
CA GLY A 25 7.54 14.24 2.49
C GLY A 25 6.21 13.71 1.98
N TRP A 26 5.89 14.00 0.72
CA TRP A 26 4.90 13.25 -0.04
C TRP A 26 5.55 11.90 -0.35
N GLY A 27 5.56 11.02 0.65
CA GLY A 27 6.18 9.71 0.57
C GLY A 27 5.14 8.63 0.33
N GLN A 28 5.54 7.54 -0.30
CA GLN A 28 4.77 6.31 -0.28
C GLN A 28 4.54 5.89 1.18
N VAL A 29 3.30 6.01 1.66
CA VAL A 29 2.94 5.71 3.05
C VAL A 29 2.69 4.22 3.29
N PHE A 30 2.49 3.48 2.19
CA PHE A 30 2.20 2.05 2.19
C PHE A 30 2.76 1.39 0.92
N SER A 31 3.40 0.24 1.10
CA SER A 31 3.88 -0.62 0.01
C SER A 31 3.65 -2.07 0.38
N GLU A 32 3.09 -2.84 -0.54
CA GLU A 32 2.90 -4.29 -0.39
C GLU A 32 3.42 -5.02 -1.63
N SER A 33 4.28 -6.01 -1.39
CA SER A 33 4.72 -6.97 -2.40
C SER A 33 4.16 -8.35 -2.09
N MET A 34 3.63 -9.04 -3.10
CA MET A 34 3.07 -10.39 -2.97
C MET A 34 4.14 -11.47 -2.69
N GLY A 35 5.41 -11.11 -2.57
CA GLY A 35 6.52 -12.00 -2.24
C GLY A 35 7.05 -12.80 -3.43
N THR A 36 7.75 -13.88 -3.15
CA THR A 36 8.48 -14.69 -4.16
C THR A 36 8.26 -16.19 -4.06
N THR A 37 7.61 -16.68 -3.01
CA THR A 37 7.62 -18.11 -2.63
C THR A 37 6.30 -18.84 -2.90
N ALA A 38 5.27 -18.14 -3.37
CA ALA A 38 3.98 -18.76 -3.59
C ALA A 38 4.01 -19.77 -4.75
N THR A 39 3.20 -20.82 -4.64
CA THR A 39 2.91 -21.73 -5.75
C THR A 39 1.60 -21.34 -6.43
N THR A 40 1.47 -21.64 -7.72
CA THR A 40 0.23 -21.36 -8.46
C THR A 40 -0.94 -22.15 -7.86
N GLY A 41 -2.01 -21.43 -7.51
CA GLY A 41 -3.22 -22.00 -6.89
C GLY A 41 -3.17 -22.04 -5.37
N GLN A 42 -2.10 -21.54 -4.74
CA GLN A 42 -2.03 -21.46 -3.27
C GLN A 42 -3.07 -20.47 -2.74
N ALA A 43 -3.88 -20.89 -1.77
CA ALA A 43 -4.88 -20.02 -1.16
C ALA A 43 -4.23 -18.86 -0.38
N ILE A 44 -4.87 -17.67 -0.40
CA ILE A 44 -4.42 -16.51 0.39
C ILE A 44 -4.28 -16.85 1.87
N ALA A 45 -5.27 -17.56 2.43
CA ALA A 45 -5.33 -17.90 3.84
C ALA A 45 -4.17 -18.77 4.35
N THR A 46 -3.46 -19.47 3.45
CA THR A 46 -2.32 -20.32 3.81
C THR A 46 -0.98 -19.77 3.34
N TYR A 47 -0.97 -18.63 2.64
CA TYR A 47 0.25 -18.00 2.17
C TYR A 47 0.79 -17.00 3.19
N THR A 48 2.08 -17.14 3.52
CA THR A 48 2.78 -16.34 4.55
C THR A 48 3.92 -15.50 3.98
N GLY A 49 4.06 -15.44 2.66
CA GLY A 49 5.17 -14.74 1.99
C GLY A 49 4.89 -13.29 1.61
N PHE A 50 3.76 -12.71 2.05
CA PHE A 50 3.47 -11.29 1.87
C PHE A 50 4.50 -10.42 2.60
N GLN A 51 4.81 -9.24 2.05
CA GLN A 51 5.85 -8.36 2.59
C GLN A 51 5.56 -7.93 4.03
N ASN A 52 4.30 -7.57 4.31
CA ASN A 52 3.89 -7.07 5.64
C ASN A 52 3.18 -8.12 6.49
N THR A 53 3.52 -9.41 6.29
CA THR A 53 3.02 -10.51 7.14
C THR A 53 3.31 -10.23 8.61
N GLY A 54 2.30 -10.37 9.48
CA GLY A 54 2.40 -10.13 10.92
C GLY A 54 2.08 -8.70 11.37
N SER A 55 2.13 -7.72 10.45
CA SER A 55 1.57 -6.37 10.69
C SER A 55 0.20 -6.21 10.04
N LEU A 56 0.01 -6.80 8.87
CA LEU A 56 -1.26 -6.84 8.15
C LEU A 56 -1.84 -8.25 8.15
N THR A 57 -3.15 -8.31 7.94
CA THR A 57 -3.88 -9.56 7.75
C THR A 57 -4.31 -9.67 6.30
N PHE A 58 -4.03 -10.82 5.69
CA PHE A 58 -4.37 -11.12 4.30
C PHE A 58 -5.42 -12.23 4.27
N SER A 59 -6.51 -12.00 3.54
CA SER A 59 -7.60 -12.97 3.42
C SER A 59 -8.31 -12.87 2.07
N GLY A 60 -9.32 -13.70 1.86
CA GLY A 60 -10.08 -13.79 0.63
C GLY A 60 -10.00 -15.15 -0.04
N SER A 61 -10.71 -15.26 -1.15
CA SER A 61 -10.99 -16.49 -1.89
C SER A 61 -10.25 -16.58 -3.24
N ALA A 62 -9.52 -15.52 -3.61
CA ALA A 62 -8.54 -15.55 -4.68
C ALA A 62 -7.35 -16.47 -4.34
N VAL A 63 -6.45 -16.65 -5.29
CA VAL A 63 -5.26 -17.50 -5.11
C VAL A 63 -3.98 -16.78 -5.52
N MET A 64 -2.87 -17.20 -4.94
CA MET A 64 -1.55 -16.76 -5.37
C MET A 64 -1.16 -17.45 -6.68
N ARG A 65 -0.37 -16.75 -7.49
CA ARG A 65 0.11 -17.25 -8.77
C ARG A 65 1.53 -16.76 -9.05
N ASN A 66 2.38 -17.68 -9.49
CA ASN A 66 3.78 -17.41 -9.85
C ASN A 66 4.01 -17.33 -11.38
N THR A 67 2.92 -17.34 -12.15
CA THR A 67 2.91 -17.10 -13.60
C THR A 67 2.39 -15.69 -13.87
N SER A 68 2.82 -15.07 -14.97
CA SER A 68 2.55 -13.64 -15.28
C SER A 68 3.14 -12.67 -14.25
N PRO A 69 4.46 -12.68 -14.05
CA PRO A 69 5.13 -11.76 -13.14
C PRO A 69 4.85 -10.30 -13.49
N SER A 70 4.66 -9.45 -12.48
CA SER A 70 4.40 -8.04 -12.70
C SER A 70 5.68 -7.29 -13.06
N SER A 71 5.64 -6.42 -14.07
CA SER A 71 6.81 -5.68 -14.57
C SER A 71 6.43 -4.35 -15.23
N GLY A 72 7.42 -3.48 -15.46
CA GLY A 72 7.24 -2.23 -16.20
C GLY A 72 6.83 -1.00 -15.37
N TYR A 73 6.70 -1.13 -14.05
CA TYR A 73 6.40 -0.02 -13.14
C TYR A 73 7.13 -0.16 -11.79
N THR A 74 7.39 0.98 -11.13
CA THR A 74 8.04 1.03 -9.81
C THR A 74 7.18 0.34 -8.75
N GLY A 75 7.78 -0.53 -7.94
CA GLY A 75 7.06 -1.25 -6.88
C GLY A 75 6.29 -2.49 -7.35
N ALA A 76 6.51 -2.96 -8.59
CA ALA A 76 5.96 -4.23 -9.04
C ALA A 76 6.41 -5.39 -8.12
N SER A 77 5.49 -6.26 -7.73
CA SER A 77 5.78 -7.43 -6.86
C SER A 77 6.70 -8.47 -7.50
N ALA A 78 7.10 -8.26 -8.76
CA ALA A 78 7.96 -9.12 -9.58
C ALA A 78 7.39 -10.54 -9.73
N SER A 79 7.66 -11.43 -8.77
CA SER A 79 7.52 -12.89 -8.95
C SER A 79 6.11 -13.42 -8.74
N ILE A 80 5.32 -12.82 -7.85
CA ILE A 80 4.01 -13.34 -7.46
C ILE A 80 2.92 -12.30 -7.72
N ASN A 81 1.74 -12.76 -8.15
CA ASN A 81 0.51 -11.98 -8.24
C ASN A 81 -0.66 -12.71 -7.56
N VAL A 82 -1.72 -11.96 -7.33
CA VAL A 82 -3.02 -12.49 -6.92
C VAL A 82 -3.86 -12.71 -8.16
N SER A 83 -4.33 -13.95 -8.34
CA SER A 83 -5.20 -14.35 -9.43
C SER A 83 -6.62 -14.57 -8.92
N PHE A 84 -7.56 -13.92 -9.59
CA PHE A 84 -8.97 -14.05 -9.28
C PHE A 84 -9.61 -15.26 -9.99
N GLU A 85 -8.99 -15.86 -11.02
CA GLU A 85 -9.37 -17.10 -11.75
C GLU A 85 -10.80 -17.20 -12.34
N SER A 86 -11.81 -16.82 -11.58
CA SER A 86 -13.24 -16.86 -11.86
C SER A 86 -13.92 -15.57 -11.36
N PHE A 87 -15.24 -15.50 -11.52
CA PHE A 87 -16.07 -14.48 -10.88
C PHE A 87 -16.12 -14.68 -9.34
N ASP A 88 -16.58 -13.64 -8.65
CA ASP A 88 -16.89 -13.62 -7.21
C ASP A 88 -15.72 -14.04 -6.30
N LYS A 89 -14.50 -13.64 -6.69
CA LYS A 89 -13.31 -13.77 -5.86
C LYS A 89 -12.90 -12.43 -5.27
N ASP A 90 -12.29 -12.50 -4.10
CA ASP A 90 -11.81 -11.36 -3.33
C ASP A 90 -10.39 -11.58 -2.82
N PHE A 91 -9.71 -10.45 -2.61
CA PHE A 91 -8.46 -10.36 -1.89
C PHE A 91 -8.55 -9.15 -0.97
N ILE A 92 -8.38 -9.40 0.32
CA ILE A 92 -8.58 -8.42 1.38
C ILE A 92 -7.26 -8.23 2.12
N ILE A 93 -6.86 -6.97 2.25
CA ILE A 93 -5.75 -6.55 3.13
C ILE A 93 -6.39 -5.74 4.25
N ASP A 94 -6.29 -6.26 5.47
CA ASP A 94 -6.86 -5.64 6.66
C ASP A 94 -5.76 -5.09 7.58
N ASN A 95 -6.16 -4.27 8.55
CA ASN A 95 -5.30 -3.59 9.52
C ASN A 95 -4.38 -2.49 8.91
N ILE A 96 -4.77 -1.92 7.78
CA ILE A 96 -4.10 -0.73 7.23
C ILE A 96 -4.49 0.49 8.07
N ASN A 97 -3.53 1.11 8.76
CA ASN A 97 -3.77 2.34 9.52
C ASN A 97 -3.59 3.58 8.63
N ALA A 98 -4.72 4.20 8.23
CA ALA A 98 -4.75 5.40 7.42
C ALA A 98 -5.04 6.70 8.21
N ASN A 99 -5.15 6.66 9.54
CA ASN A 99 -5.72 7.74 10.36
C ASN A 99 -4.97 9.09 10.29
N SER A 100 -3.68 9.08 9.95
CA SER A 100 -2.85 10.28 9.88
C SER A 100 -2.67 10.84 8.46
N TYR A 101 -3.36 10.25 7.48
CA TYR A 101 -3.19 10.57 6.08
C TYR A 101 -4.51 11.03 5.45
N THR A 102 -4.41 12.01 4.57
CA THR A 102 -5.50 12.47 3.69
C THR A 102 -5.06 12.32 2.24
N ASP A 103 -6.01 12.36 1.31
CA ASP A 103 -5.74 12.40 -0.13
C ASP A 103 -4.86 11.21 -0.61
N LEU A 104 -5.09 10.04 -0.01
CA LEU A 104 -4.38 8.81 -0.34
C LEU A 104 -4.64 8.39 -1.79
N VAL A 105 -3.57 8.04 -2.49
CA VAL A 105 -3.62 7.48 -3.85
C VAL A 105 -3.23 6.01 -3.80
N LEU A 106 -4.09 5.16 -4.35
CA LEU A 106 -3.81 3.74 -4.52
C LEU A 106 -3.31 3.48 -5.95
N SER A 107 -2.23 2.70 -6.07
CA SER A 107 -1.71 2.24 -7.36
C SER A 107 -1.31 0.78 -7.28
N PHE A 108 -1.64 0.02 -8.33
CA PHE A 108 -1.24 -1.38 -8.52
C PHE A 108 -1.35 -1.72 -10.01
N GLY A 109 -0.68 -2.80 -10.43
CA GLY A 109 -0.81 -3.34 -11.77
C GLY A 109 -1.99 -4.32 -11.86
N LEU A 110 -2.76 -4.23 -12.94
CA LEU A 110 -3.82 -5.17 -13.27
C LEU A 110 -3.57 -5.73 -14.66
N ILE A 111 -3.67 -7.05 -14.81
CA ILE A 111 -3.62 -7.72 -16.11
C ILE A 111 -4.91 -8.50 -16.34
N LYS A 112 -5.50 -8.32 -17.53
CA LYS A 112 -6.63 -9.11 -18.00
C LYS A 112 -6.14 -10.09 -19.07
N VAL A 113 -6.14 -11.38 -18.75
CA VAL A 113 -5.62 -12.43 -19.64
C VAL A 113 -6.64 -12.97 -20.65
N ASN A 114 -7.94 -12.72 -20.45
CA ASN A 114 -8.98 -13.11 -21.41
C ASN A 114 -9.93 -11.93 -21.69
N ALA A 115 -9.96 -11.48 -22.94
CA ALA A 115 -10.77 -10.34 -23.40
C ALA A 115 -12.28 -10.60 -23.27
N ALA A 116 -12.74 -11.85 -23.34
CA ALA A 116 -14.16 -12.22 -23.31
C ALA A 116 -14.79 -12.20 -21.90
N SER A 117 -14.00 -12.02 -20.85
CA SER A 117 -14.53 -11.94 -19.48
C SER A 117 -15.09 -10.55 -19.21
N ASN A 118 -16.40 -10.41 -19.00
CA ASN A 118 -17.04 -9.16 -18.56
C ASN A 118 -16.78 -8.86 -17.06
N THR A 119 -15.67 -9.35 -16.49
CA THR A 119 -15.34 -9.10 -15.09
C THR A 119 -15.05 -7.62 -14.89
N HIS A 120 -15.93 -6.94 -14.15
CA HIS A 120 -15.65 -5.66 -13.55
C HIS A 120 -14.78 -5.90 -12.32
N PHE A 121 -13.49 -5.59 -12.44
CA PHE A 121 -12.62 -5.52 -11.27
C PHE A 121 -13.11 -4.37 -10.39
N LYS A 122 -13.35 -4.65 -9.11
CA LYS A 122 -13.88 -3.69 -8.16
C LYS A 122 -12.87 -3.46 -7.05
N ILE A 123 -12.73 -2.21 -6.65
CA ILE A 123 -11.90 -1.79 -5.53
C ILE A 123 -12.83 -1.18 -4.50
N SER A 124 -12.68 -1.60 -3.25
CA SER A 124 -13.49 -1.10 -2.15
C SER A 124 -12.63 -0.99 -0.88
N TYR A 125 -13.02 -0.11 0.02
CA TYR A 125 -12.38 0.03 1.34
C TYR A 125 -13.42 -0.07 2.46
N SER A 126 -12.98 -0.43 3.66
CA SER A 126 -13.79 -0.46 4.88
C SER A 126 -13.05 0.26 6.00
N THR A 127 -13.75 1.10 6.76
CA THR A 127 -13.22 1.76 7.97
C THR A 127 -13.49 0.93 9.24
N THR A 128 -14.15 -0.22 9.11
CA THR A 128 -14.50 -1.12 10.22
C THR A 128 -13.84 -2.50 10.10
N GLY A 129 -12.91 -2.67 9.14
CA GLY A 129 -12.17 -3.91 8.90
C GLY A 129 -12.89 -4.89 7.97
N SER A 130 -12.36 -6.11 7.86
CA SER A 130 -12.77 -7.16 6.92
C SER A 130 -14.20 -7.69 7.06
N THR A 131 -14.84 -7.51 8.23
CA THR A 131 -16.25 -7.88 8.47
C THR A 131 -17.23 -6.71 8.29
N GLY A 132 -16.69 -5.54 7.97
CA GLY A 132 -17.41 -4.28 7.88
C GLY A 132 -18.13 -4.03 6.56
N VAL A 133 -18.77 -2.87 6.48
CA VAL A 133 -19.36 -2.38 5.22
C VAL A 133 -18.24 -1.83 4.34
N PHE A 134 -18.17 -2.33 3.11
CA PHE A 134 -17.24 -1.84 2.09
C PHE A 134 -17.87 -0.73 1.25
N THR A 135 -17.11 0.33 1.02
CA THR A 135 -17.45 1.44 0.11
C THR A 135 -16.61 1.31 -1.15
N ASP A 136 -17.26 1.32 -2.31
CA ASP A 136 -16.59 1.20 -3.60
C ASP A 136 -15.83 2.47 -3.97
N ILE A 137 -14.59 2.30 -4.44
CA ILE A 137 -13.80 3.39 -5.01
C ILE A 137 -14.18 3.53 -6.48
N PRO A 138 -14.62 4.71 -6.93
CA PRO A 138 -14.91 4.94 -8.34
C PRO A 138 -13.66 4.68 -9.18
N VAL A 139 -13.77 3.80 -10.17
CA VAL A 139 -12.75 3.62 -11.19
C VAL A 139 -13.14 4.53 -12.36
N TYR A 140 -12.39 5.61 -12.55
CA TYR A 140 -12.57 6.53 -13.68
C TYR A 140 -11.82 6.05 -14.92
#